data_AF-A0A1G4YKB7-F1
#
_entry.id   AF-A0A1G4YKB7-F1
#
_cell.length_a   1.000
_cell.length_b   1.000
_cell.length_c   1.000
_cell.angle_alpha   90.00
_cell.angle_beta   90.00
_cell.angle_gamma   90.00
#
_symmetry.space_group_name_H-M   'P 1'
#
loop_
_entity.id
_entity.type
_entity.pdbx_description
1 polymer ?
#
loop_
_entity_poly.entity_id
_entity_poly.type
_entity_poly.pdbx_seq_one_letter_code
_entity_poly.pdbx_strand_id
1 'polypeptide(L)'
;MRTMQEKISKDPLQIFKDPAVDFTQLAEPIKAWGNEPGFQDISDAGPEMTKVESGLLEWLSKGYHGEMDYMAKQGARRTHPVELLPGMLCVISRVFSPQFHGSR
;
A
#
# COMPACT_ATOMS: atom_id res chain seq x y z
N MET A 1 -0.29 -28.42 34.25
CA MET A 1 -1.53 -28.22 33.47
C MET A 1 -2.18 -26.90 33.86
N ARG A 2 -1.98 -25.83 33.08
CA ARG A 2 -2.96 -24.74 32.88
C ARG A 2 -2.74 -24.20 31.47
N THR A 3 -3.77 -24.39 30.65
CA THR A 3 -3.86 -24.14 29.21
C THR A 3 -3.85 -22.64 28.93
N MET A 4 -2.92 -22.20 28.09
CA MET A 4 -2.84 -20.82 27.57
C MET A 4 -3.27 -20.84 26.10
N GLN A 5 -4.54 -21.19 25.88
CA GLN A 5 -5.24 -21.01 24.61
C GLN A 5 -6.61 -20.41 24.93
N GLU A 6 -7.08 -19.55 24.03
CA GLU A 6 -8.38 -18.84 24.02
C GLU A 6 -8.38 -17.40 24.55
N LYS A 7 -7.94 -16.49 23.67
CA LYS A 7 -8.84 -15.50 23.07
C LYS A 7 -8.21 -14.92 21.80
N ILE A 8 -8.02 -15.77 20.80
CA ILE A 8 -7.88 -15.30 19.43
C ILE A 8 -9.32 -15.05 18.98
N SER A 9 -9.77 -13.81 19.13
CA SER A 9 -11.10 -13.37 18.73
C SER A 9 -11.32 -13.70 17.25
N LYS A 10 -12.48 -14.30 16.96
CA LYS A 10 -13.03 -14.52 15.62
C LYS A 10 -13.08 -13.18 14.87
N ASP A 11 -12.69 -13.22 13.60
CA ASP A 11 -12.49 -12.11 12.65
C ASP A 11 -11.21 -11.27 12.81
N PRO A 12 -10.10 -11.65 12.15
CA PRO A 12 -8.89 -10.82 12.06
C PRO A 12 -9.12 -9.49 11.31
N LEU A 13 -10.27 -9.32 10.66
CA LEU A 13 -10.64 -8.11 9.92
C LEU A 13 -11.20 -6.98 10.82
N GLN A 14 -11.50 -7.23 12.09
CA GLN A 14 -12.03 -6.21 13.02
C GLN A 14 -10.95 -5.47 13.84
N ILE A 15 -9.67 -5.83 13.69
CA ILE A 15 -8.59 -5.35 14.56
C ILE A 15 -8.25 -3.86 14.35
N PHE A 16 -8.61 -3.24 13.21
CA PHE A 16 -8.03 -1.95 12.82
C PHE A 16 -9.01 -0.78 12.67
N LYS A 17 -10.30 -0.96 12.96
CA LYS A 17 -11.28 0.13 12.87
C LYS A 17 -11.74 0.56 14.26
N ASP A 18 -10.82 1.16 15.01
CA ASP A 18 -11.19 1.89 16.23
C ASP A 18 -11.91 3.18 15.80
N PRO A 19 -13.22 3.35 16.10
CA PRO A 19 -13.98 4.53 15.71
C PRO A 19 -13.48 5.81 16.39
N ALA A 20 -12.61 5.72 17.39
CA ALA A 20 -11.99 6.87 18.04
C ALA A 20 -10.78 7.43 17.28
N VAL A 21 -10.26 6.73 16.26
CA VAL A 21 -9.10 7.18 15.49
C VAL A 21 -9.53 8.17 14.42
N ASP A 22 -9.06 9.41 14.55
CA ASP A 22 -9.20 10.45 13.54
C ASP A 22 -8.07 10.31 12.49
N PHE A 23 -8.42 9.71 11.35
CA PHE A 23 -7.48 9.52 10.24
C PHE A 23 -7.04 10.85 9.60
N THR A 24 -7.82 11.92 9.72
CA THR A 24 -7.44 13.25 9.22
C THR A 24 -6.31 13.82 10.06
N GLN A 25 -6.42 13.76 11.39
CA GLN A 25 -5.35 14.17 12.31
C GLN A 25 -4.10 13.31 12.15
N LEU A 26 -4.24 12.01 11.87
CA LEU A 26 -3.09 11.13 11.61
C LEU A 26 -2.40 11.44 10.27
N ALA A 27 -3.16 11.87 9.25
CA ALA A 27 -2.60 12.17 7.93
C ALA A 27 -1.70 13.42 7.92
N GLU A 28 -1.95 14.39 8.80
CA GLU A 28 -1.15 15.62 8.90
C GLU A 28 0.34 15.37 9.17
N PRO A 29 0.76 14.66 10.25
CA PRO A 29 2.17 14.40 10.51
C PRO A 29 2.81 13.52 9.42
N ILE A 30 2.07 12.59 8.83
CA ILE A 30 2.54 11.75 7.72
C ILE A 30 2.89 12.60 6.51
N LYS A 31 2.03 13.56 6.15
CA LYS A 31 2.30 14.52 5.08
C LYS A 31 3.45 15.46 5.42
N ALA A 32 3.58 15.87 6.68
CA ALA A 32 4.71 16.69 7.13
C ALA A 32 6.05 15.94 6.94
N TRP A 33 6.15 14.69 7.39
CA TRP A 33 7.32 13.84 7.13
C TRP A 33 7.55 13.63 5.63
N GLY A 34 6.47 13.54 4.85
CA GLY A 34 6.46 13.47 3.38
C GLY A 34 7.11 14.67 2.67
N ASN A 35 7.18 15.82 3.32
CA ASN A 35 7.74 17.06 2.76
C ASN A 35 9.17 17.36 3.24
N GLU A 36 9.82 16.43 3.93
CA GLU A 36 11.22 16.58 4.31
C GLU A 36 12.15 16.70 3.09
N PRO A 37 13.27 17.43 3.21
CA PRO A 37 14.26 17.58 2.15
C PRO A 37 14.72 16.24 1.57
N GLY A 38 14.82 16.14 0.25
CA GLY A 38 15.19 14.93 -0.48
C GLY A 38 13.99 14.19 -1.07
N PHE A 39 12.77 14.67 -0.88
CA PHE A 39 11.59 14.06 -1.45
C PHE A 39 10.68 15.11 -2.08
N GLN A 40 9.99 14.70 -3.14
CA GLN A 40 9.27 15.61 -4.02
C GLN A 40 7.77 15.63 -3.72
N ASP A 41 7.19 14.46 -3.52
CA ASP A 41 5.73 14.30 -3.44
C ASP A 41 5.35 13.08 -2.58
N ILE A 42 4.21 13.17 -1.92
CA ILE A 42 3.57 12.11 -1.13
C ILE A 42 2.16 11.89 -1.65
N SER A 43 1.81 10.64 -1.91
CA SER A 43 0.48 10.27 -2.41
C SER A 43 -0.09 9.11 -1.62
N ASP A 44 -1.38 9.18 -1.32
CA ASP A 44 -2.15 8.09 -0.75
C ASP A 44 -3.04 7.43 -1.82
N ALA A 45 -3.17 6.12 -1.75
CA ALA A 45 -4.02 5.35 -2.64
C ALA A 45 -4.89 4.37 -1.84
N GLY A 46 -6.18 4.32 -2.17
CA GLY A 46 -7.13 3.41 -1.54
C GLY A 46 -6.82 1.93 -1.80
N PRO A 47 -7.49 1.02 -1.07
CA PRO A 47 -7.23 -0.42 -1.15
C PRO A 47 -7.93 -1.07 -2.35
N GLU A 48 -8.89 -0.37 -2.97
CA GLU A 48 -9.62 -0.83 -4.16
C GLU A 48 -8.91 -0.30 -5.41
N MET A 49 -8.37 -1.23 -6.20
CA MET A 49 -7.68 -0.95 -7.46
C MET A 49 -8.24 -1.84 -8.59
N THR A 50 -9.46 -2.35 -8.44
CA THR A 50 -10.09 -3.28 -9.40
C THR A 50 -10.28 -2.62 -10.77
N LYS A 51 -10.46 -1.29 -10.82
CA LYS A 51 -10.55 -0.53 -12.09
C LYS A 51 -9.30 -0.62 -12.96
N VAL A 52 -8.11 -0.81 -12.37
CA VAL A 52 -6.85 -0.94 -13.13
C VAL A 52 -6.50 -2.38 -13.46
N GLU A 53 -7.19 -3.36 -12.85
CA GLU A 53 -6.95 -4.79 -13.05
C GLU A 53 -7.21 -5.22 -14.49
N SER A 54 -8.31 -4.77 -15.10
CA SER A 54 -8.61 -5.12 -16.50
C SER A 54 -7.52 -4.65 -17.46
N GLY A 55 -7.01 -3.43 -17.27
CA GLY A 55 -5.92 -2.89 -18.09
C GLY A 55 -4.60 -3.64 -17.87
N LEU A 56 -4.31 -4.02 -16.62
CA LEU A 56 -3.15 -4.85 -16.29
C LEU A 56 -3.22 -6.23 -16.96
N LEU A 57 -4.37 -6.89 -16.91
CA LEU A 57 -4.58 -8.20 -17.53
C LEU A 57 -4.45 -8.13 -19.06
N GLU A 58 -5.01 -7.10 -19.68
CA GLU A 58 -4.85 -6.88 -21.12
C GLU A 58 -3.37 -6.65 -21.49
N TRP A 59 -2.67 -5.82 -20.74
CA TRP A 59 -1.24 -5.54 -20.93
C TRP A 59 -0.37 -6.79 -20.75
N LEU A 60 -0.67 -7.63 -19.76
CA LEU A 60 0.00 -8.91 -19.55
C LEU A 60 -0.27 -9.88 -20.71
N SER A 61 -1.52 -9.96 -21.19
CA SER A 61 -1.91 -10.84 -22.29
C SER A 61 -1.18 -10.51 -23.60
N LYS A 62 -0.84 -9.23 -23.81
CA LYS A 62 -0.07 -8.75 -24.97
C LYS A 62 1.43 -9.02 -24.87
N GLY A 63 1.91 -9.64 -23.78
CA GLY A 63 3.34 -9.90 -23.59
C GLY A 63 4.17 -8.66 -23.30
N TYR A 64 3.53 -7.53 -22.92
CA TYR A 64 4.25 -6.27 -22.68
C TYR A 64 5.09 -6.25 -21.40
N HIS A 65 5.08 -7.34 -20.63
CA HIS A 65 5.95 -7.55 -19.47
C HIS A 65 7.38 -7.97 -19.86
N GLY A 66 7.69 -8.17 -21.14
CA GLY A 66 9.03 -8.56 -21.59
C GLY A 66 9.45 -9.89 -20.95
N GLU A 67 10.68 -9.95 -20.42
CA GLU A 67 11.20 -11.13 -19.72
C GLU A 67 10.81 -11.19 -18.23
N MET A 68 9.96 -10.27 -17.75
CA MET A 68 9.56 -10.20 -16.35
C MET A 68 8.44 -11.19 -16.03
N ASP A 69 8.72 -12.49 -16.16
CA ASP A 69 7.76 -13.59 -15.88
C ASP A 69 7.10 -13.50 -14.50
N TYR A 70 7.82 -12.92 -13.51
CA TYR A 70 7.27 -12.70 -12.18
C TYR A 70 6.08 -11.71 -12.16
N MET A 71 5.97 -10.82 -13.16
CA MET A 71 4.81 -9.93 -13.31
C MET A 71 3.55 -10.68 -13.71
N ALA A 72 3.67 -11.65 -14.63
CA ALA A 72 2.56 -12.46 -15.07
C ALA A 72 2.13 -13.48 -13.99
N LYS A 73 3.08 -14.06 -13.25
CA LYS A 73 2.83 -15.06 -12.20
C LYS A 73 2.00 -14.56 -11.02
N GLN A 74 2.06 -13.27 -10.71
CA GLN A 74 1.38 -12.67 -9.55
C GLN A 74 0.54 -11.44 -9.92
N GLY A 75 -0.04 -11.40 -11.13
CA GLY A 75 -0.75 -10.24 -11.68
C GLY A 75 -1.87 -9.71 -10.77
N ALA A 76 -2.77 -10.57 -10.29
CA ALA A 76 -3.93 -10.17 -9.50
C ALA A 76 -3.55 -9.59 -8.11
N ARG A 77 -2.51 -10.13 -7.44
CA ARG A 77 -2.05 -9.65 -6.13
C ARG A 77 -1.54 -8.20 -6.14
N ARG A 78 -1.30 -7.64 -7.32
CA ARG A 78 -0.85 -6.25 -7.50
C ARG A 78 -1.98 -5.24 -7.46
N THR A 79 -3.20 -5.68 -7.76
CA THR A 79 -4.41 -4.85 -7.72
C THR A 79 -5.30 -5.15 -6.53
N HIS A 80 -4.96 -6.19 -5.76
CA HIS A 80 -5.67 -6.57 -4.52
C HIS A 80 -4.74 -6.45 -3.32
N PRO A 81 -4.39 -5.23 -2.90
CA PRO A 81 -3.43 -5.03 -1.82
C PRO A 81 -3.95 -5.54 -0.45
N VAL A 82 -5.27 -5.72 -0.31
CA VAL A 82 -5.90 -6.43 0.84
C VAL A 82 -5.49 -7.90 0.96
N GLU A 83 -5.04 -8.55 -0.13
CA GLU A 83 -4.49 -9.92 -0.08
C GLU A 83 -3.08 -9.94 0.52
N LEU A 84 -2.35 -8.82 0.50
CA LEU A 84 -1.02 -8.70 1.10
C LEU A 84 -1.12 -8.47 2.60
N LEU A 85 -2.03 -7.59 3.01
CA LEU A 85 -2.28 -7.28 4.42
C LEU A 85 -3.78 -7.10 4.67
N PRO A 86 -4.44 -8.07 5.34
CA PRO A 86 -5.83 -7.94 5.72
C PRO A 86 -6.06 -6.72 6.62
N GLY A 87 -7.11 -5.95 6.32
CA GLY A 87 -7.45 -4.74 7.09
C GLY A 87 -6.65 -3.48 6.72
N MET A 88 -5.86 -3.50 5.63
CA MET A 88 -5.23 -2.26 5.16
C MET A 88 -6.26 -1.24 4.66
N LEU A 89 -5.97 0.04 4.91
CA LEU A 89 -6.85 1.14 4.55
C LEU A 89 -6.35 1.91 3.33
N CYS A 90 -5.05 2.07 3.19
CA CYS A 90 -4.42 2.75 2.05
C CYS A 90 -2.96 2.35 1.92
N VAL A 91 -2.37 2.68 0.78
CA VAL A 91 -0.93 2.66 0.55
C VAL A 91 -0.45 4.11 0.49
N ILE A 92 0.66 4.39 1.18
CA ILE A 92 1.35 5.68 1.10
C ILE A 92 2.60 5.48 0.24
N SER A 93 2.73 6.28 -0.80
CA SER A 93 3.88 6.28 -1.71
C SER A 93 4.57 7.64 -1.68
N ARG A 94 5.89 7.64 -1.84
CA ARG A 94 6.70 8.86 -1.84
C ARG A 94 7.81 8.77 -2.89
N VAL A 95 8.03 9.86 -3.61
CA VAL A 95 9.11 9.95 -4.60
C VAL A 95 10.33 10.59 -3.95
N PHE A 96 11.44 9.85 -3.92
CA PHE A 96 12.73 10.39 -3.51
C PHE A 96 13.36 11.16 -4.67
N SER A 97 13.72 12.41 -4.43
CA SER A 97 14.38 13.30 -5.37
C SER A 97 15.56 13.95 -4.65
N PRO A 98 16.79 13.45 -4.85
CA PRO A 98 17.95 14.04 -4.22
C PRO A 98 18.18 15.43 -4.83
N GLN A 99 17.84 16.48 -4.09
CA GLN A 99 18.31 17.83 -4.42
C GLN A 99 19.85 17.84 -4.39
N PHE A 100 20.46 17.79 -5.57
CA PHE A 100 21.87 18.12 -5.74
C PHE A 100 22.04 19.63 -5.49
N HIS A 101 22.33 20.00 -4.26
CA HIS A 101 22.98 21.28 -3.98
C HIS A 101 24.44 21.16 -4.45
N GLY A 102 24.65 21.44 -5.74
CA GLY A 102 25.97 21.65 -6.29
C GLY A 102 26.59 22.87 -5.62
N SER A 103 27.53 22.62 -4.70
CA SER A 103 28.45 23.65 -4.23
C SER A 103 29.24 24.18 -5.43
N ARG A 104 29.13 25.49 -5.63
CA ARG A 104 30.09 26.27 -6.44
C ARG A 104 31.50 26.09 -5.92
#